data_AF-A0A6N7M8T2-F1
#
_entry.id   AF-A0A6N7M8T2-F1
#
_cell.length_a   1.000
_cell.length_b   1.000
_cell.length_c   1.000
_cell.angle_alpha   90.00
_cell.angle_beta   90.00
_cell.angle_gamma   90.00
#
_symmetry.space_group_name_H-M   'P 1'
#
loop_
_entity.id
_entity.type
_entity.pdbx_description
1 polymer ?
#
loop_
_entity_poly.entity_id
_entity_poly.type
_entity_poly.pdbx_seq_one_letter_code
_entity_poly.pdbx_strand_id
1 'polypeptide(L)'
;MSEVSVFDRLVSYLESSERKALLEKIQNSFSESQEPLITIPEDDTSLNADEELKKFTVIQRFFLFLRSLFTQKDTYTLIQDILLKKTASIIEKRASGLIDYHNSLYSEQMYNELTLLKEHTRFFQEALRSALVKNKHAFFAFLAGLELELVQFKLINETDPFSLWDTGTIENPTAVKHEMRKIAADIFQEIPKENKHMVYLDAQSLSALFHLSNHPFDTMLTAFKSAKCTFRDLDKHLTPLADLLKALEFTPSADALKALFLFHYNERLADEDFPLEKNLYRSLSESKIALKGIGSFNERIPLVSIIRYTKGNLEYKPQKRGGGEDWFVIYKDFWYHRIDSRYNEFYWQHMYERLKNEAADFIGSYQMPQVFKKRALWPDGGINYCLSLSFLKALLEKIFQKQQ
;
A
#
# COMPACT_ATOMS: atom_id res chain seq x y z
N MET A 1 -0.21 6.38 -29.81
CA MET A 1 0.34 7.27 -28.76
C MET A 1 0.06 6.56 -27.46
N SER A 2 1.10 6.10 -26.77
CA SER A 2 0.98 5.50 -25.46
C SER A 2 0.49 6.57 -24.49
N GLU A 3 -0.60 6.30 -23.77
CA GLU A 3 -0.98 7.14 -22.63
C GLU A 3 0.19 7.17 -21.65
N VAL A 4 0.61 8.37 -21.23
CA VAL A 4 1.67 8.51 -20.24
C VAL A 4 1.20 7.85 -18.95
N SER A 5 1.92 6.82 -18.49
CA SER A 5 1.61 6.07 -17.28
C SER A 5 1.48 7.01 -16.07
N VAL A 6 0.61 6.66 -15.11
CA VAL A 6 0.52 7.33 -13.79
C VAL A 6 1.91 7.47 -13.15
N PHE A 7 2.72 6.42 -13.25
CA PHE A 7 4.10 6.42 -12.76
C PHE A 7 4.97 7.45 -13.48
N ASP A 8 4.92 7.48 -14.83
CA ASP A 8 5.74 8.42 -15.63
C ASP A 8 5.39 9.88 -15.34
N ARG A 9 4.09 10.18 -15.17
CA ARG A 9 3.64 11.50 -14.75
C ARG A 9 4.19 11.89 -13.38
N LEU A 10 4.16 10.98 -12.41
CA LEU A 10 4.67 11.24 -11.07
C LEU A 10 6.20 11.37 -11.03
N VAL A 11 6.93 10.50 -11.74
CA VAL A 11 8.40 10.56 -11.80
C VAL A 11 8.85 11.85 -12.48
N SER A 12 8.31 12.18 -13.65
CA SER A 12 8.62 13.44 -14.34
C SER A 12 8.26 14.66 -13.49
N TYR A 13 7.16 14.59 -12.72
CA TYR A 13 6.80 15.65 -11.79
C TYR A 13 7.85 15.86 -10.69
N LEU A 14 8.44 14.77 -10.18
CA LEU A 14 9.45 14.79 -9.12
C LEU A 14 10.86 15.16 -9.60
N GLU A 15 11.17 15.08 -10.89
CA GLU A 15 12.50 15.41 -11.43
C GLU A 15 12.83 16.91 -11.38
N SER A 16 11.83 17.78 -11.24
CA SER A 16 12.04 19.22 -11.06
C SER A 16 12.79 19.52 -9.76
N SER A 17 14.01 20.06 -9.86
CA SER A 17 14.89 20.38 -8.73
C SER A 17 14.22 21.22 -7.64
N GLU A 18 13.44 22.23 -8.05
CA GLU A 18 12.65 23.09 -7.15
C GLU A 18 11.61 22.30 -6.34
N ARG A 19 11.02 21.26 -6.93
CA ARG A 19 10.01 20.42 -6.27
C ARG A 19 10.65 19.39 -5.35
N LYS A 20 11.83 18.84 -5.69
CA LYS A 20 12.60 18.00 -4.77
C LYS A 20 12.96 18.76 -3.49
N ALA A 21 13.50 19.97 -3.63
CA ALA A 21 13.87 20.82 -2.49
C ALA A 21 12.66 21.16 -1.60
N LEU A 22 11.50 21.38 -2.20
CA LEU A 22 10.25 21.62 -1.49
C LEU A 22 9.77 20.37 -0.72
N LEU A 23 9.82 19.19 -1.35
CA LEU A 23 9.45 17.93 -0.70
C LEU A 23 10.39 17.57 0.45
N GLU A 24 11.69 17.82 0.30
CA GLU A 24 12.68 17.68 1.39
C GLU A 24 12.36 18.63 2.55
N LYS A 25 11.97 19.87 2.27
CA LYS A 25 11.58 20.84 3.30
C LYS A 25 10.33 20.39 4.07
N ILE A 26 9.34 19.84 3.37
CA ILE A 26 8.14 19.26 4.00
C ILE A 26 8.52 18.05 4.86
N GLN A 27 9.38 17.18 4.34
CA GLN A 27 9.85 15.98 5.03
C GLN A 27 10.61 16.33 6.31
N ASN A 28 11.54 17.28 6.26
CA ASN A 28 12.27 17.74 7.44
C ASN A 28 11.36 18.35 8.52
N SER A 29 10.22 18.92 8.11
CA SER A 29 9.19 19.41 9.03
C SER A 29 8.34 18.28 9.63
N PHE A 30 8.39 17.08 9.03
CA PHE A 30 7.60 15.90 9.39
C PHE A 30 8.38 14.81 10.13
N SER A 31 9.71 14.79 10.00
CA SER A 31 10.62 13.81 10.62
C SER A 31 10.70 13.90 12.16
N GLU A 32 10.13 14.94 12.78
CA GLU A 32 10.04 15.03 14.24
C GLU A 32 8.80 14.28 14.78
N SER A 33 9.09 13.16 15.47
CA SER A 33 8.18 12.26 16.21
C SER A 33 7.35 11.31 15.34
N GLN A 34 7.97 10.19 14.96
CA GLN A 34 7.26 8.92 14.77
C GLN A 34 7.44 8.07 16.03
N GLU A 35 6.73 8.44 17.09
CA GLU A 35 6.56 7.52 18.24
C GLU A 35 5.72 6.32 17.77
N PRO A 36 6.08 5.09 18.16
CA PRO A 36 5.26 3.93 17.83
C PRO A 36 3.85 4.14 18.39
N LEU A 37 2.82 3.89 17.57
CA LEU A 37 1.39 4.00 17.97
C LEU A 37 0.98 3.02 19.08
N ILE A 38 1.92 2.16 19.46
CA ILE A 38 1.73 1.01 20.32
C ILE A 38 2.86 0.98 21.33
N THR A 39 2.65 1.63 22.46
CA THR A 39 3.16 1.14 23.74
C THR A 39 2.12 0.16 24.28
N ILE A 40 2.02 -1.04 23.70
CA ILE A 40 1.43 -2.16 24.46
C ILE A 40 2.47 -2.39 25.57
N PRO A 41 2.18 -2.08 26.84
CA PRO A 41 3.06 -2.56 27.89
C PRO A 41 3.19 -4.07 27.69
N GLU A 42 4.43 -4.56 27.61
CA GLU A 42 4.79 -5.98 27.46
C GLU A 42 4.18 -6.90 28.52
N ASP A 43 3.39 -6.37 29.46
CA ASP A 43 2.53 -7.11 30.38
C ASP A 43 1.34 -7.82 29.69
N ASP A 44 1.57 -8.23 28.45
CA ASP A 44 0.78 -9.18 27.66
C ASP A 44 1.28 -10.62 27.89
N THR A 45 1.73 -10.90 29.12
CA THR A 45 1.90 -12.27 29.59
C THR A 45 0.54 -12.95 29.49
N SER A 46 0.47 -14.01 28.69
CA SER A 46 -0.68 -14.92 28.75
C SER A 46 -0.81 -15.30 30.22
N LEU A 47 -1.95 -14.96 30.82
CA LEU A 47 -2.23 -15.34 32.20
C LEU A 47 -2.57 -16.83 32.19
N ASN A 48 -1.53 -17.65 32.09
CA ASN A 48 -1.66 -19.09 32.19
C ASN A 48 -2.01 -19.42 33.64
N ALA A 49 -3.17 -20.03 33.85
CA ALA A 49 -3.67 -20.37 35.17
C ALA A 49 -2.68 -21.28 35.93
N ASP A 50 -1.92 -22.13 35.23
CA ASP A 50 -0.92 -23.02 35.83
C ASP A 50 0.32 -22.25 36.32
N GLU A 51 0.73 -21.21 35.59
CA GLU A 51 1.84 -20.34 36.00
C GLU A 51 1.45 -19.41 37.15
N GLU A 52 0.21 -18.92 37.17
CA GLU A 52 -0.32 -18.13 38.29
C GLU A 52 -0.54 -18.98 39.55
N LEU A 53 -0.98 -20.24 39.44
CA LEU A 53 -1.08 -21.15 40.58
C LEU A 53 0.28 -21.34 41.28
N LYS A 54 1.37 -21.37 40.52
CA LYS A 54 2.74 -21.46 41.07
C LYS A 54 3.11 -20.24 41.92
N LYS A 55 2.55 -19.06 41.63
CA LYS A 55 2.77 -17.83 42.39
C LYS A 55 1.95 -17.76 43.69
N PHE A 56 0.91 -18.58 43.84
CA PHE A 56 0.04 -18.55 45.01
C PHE A 56 0.73 -19.18 46.23
N THR A 57 0.51 -18.57 47.41
CA THR A 57 1.00 -19.11 48.68
C THR A 57 0.27 -20.39 49.06
N VAL A 58 0.88 -21.21 49.94
CA VAL A 58 0.29 -22.49 50.41
C VAL A 58 -1.11 -22.29 51.00
N ILE A 59 -1.32 -21.18 51.71
CA ILE A 59 -2.63 -20.81 52.30
C ILE A 59 -3.66 -20.49 51.20
N GLN A 60 -3.28 -19.74 50.17
CA GLN A 60 -4.17 -19.43 49.04
C GLN A 60 -4.58 -20.69 48.27
N ARG A 61 -3.65 -21.63 48.08
CA ARG A 61 -3.94 -22.94 47.46
C ARG A 61 -4.90 -23.78 48.31
N PHE A 62 -4.75 -23.75 49.64
CA PHE A 62 -5.66 -24.42 50.57
C PHE A 62 -7.08 -23.84 50.53
N PHE A 63 -7.22 -22.50 50.48
CA PHE A 63 -8.52 -21.86 50.32
C PHE A 63 -9.16 -22.14 48.96
N LEU A 64 -8.37 -22.22 47.87
CA LEU A 64 -8.86 -22.66 46.57
C LEU A 64 -9.39 -24.09 46.61
N PHE A 65 -8.68 -25.00 47.28
CA PHE A 65 -9.11 -26.39 47.46
C PHE A 65 -10.41 -26.50 48.28
N LEU A 66 -10.53 -25.75 49.37
CA LEU A 66 -11.80 -25.69 50.11
C LEU A 66 -12.93 -25.16 49.22
N ARG A 67 -12.67 -24.09 48.48
CA ARG A 67 -13.66 -23.49 47.59
C ARG A 67 -14.07 -24.44 46.46
N SER A 68 -13.16 -25.23 45.90
CA SER A 68 -13.49 -26.22 44.85
C SER A 68 -14.42 -27.31 45.38
N LEU A 69 -14.19 -27.79 46.61
CA LEU A 69 -15.08 -28.75 47.28
C LEU A 69 -16.50 -28.21 47.48
N PHE A 70 -16.66 -26.93 47.85
CA PHE A 70 -17.98 -26.32 48.07
C PHE A 70 -18.68 -25.84 46.79
N THR A 71 -17.93 -25.46 45.76
CA THR A 71 -18.51 -24.88 44.52
C THR A 71 -18.64 -25.88 43.38
N GLN A 72 -18.15 -27.12 43.54
CA GLN A 72 -18.07 -28.14 42.49
C GLN A 72 -17.34 -27.68 41.22
N LYS A 73 -16.61 -26.56 41.28
CA LYS A 73 -15.73 -26.08 40.22
C LYS A 73 -14.34 -26.68 40.43
N ASP A 74 -13.66 -27.01 39.35
CA ASP A 74 -12.27 -27.39 39.43
C ASP A 74 -11.38 -26.19 39.81
N THR A 75 -10.19 -26.50 40.33
CA THR A 75 -9.22 -25.48 40.78
C THR A 75 -8.85 -24.53 39.64
N TYR A 76 -8.81 -25.02 38.40
CA TYR A 76 -8.51 -24.23 37.21
C TYR A 76 -9.58 -23.16 36.94
N THR A 77 -10.87 -23.53 36.91
CA THR A 77 -11.96 -22.57 36.69
C THR A 77 -12.02 -21.51 37.81
N LEU A 78 -11.71 -21.88 39.05
CA LEU A 78 -11.64 -20.92 40.16
C LEU A 78 -10.50 -19.89 39.98
N ILE A 79 -9.36 -20.30 39.45
CA ILE A 79 -8.26 -19.39 39.13
C ILE A 79 -8.63 -18.49 37.96
N GLN A 80 -9.25 -19.03 36.92
CA GLN A 80 -9.76 -18.22 35.82
C GLN A 80 -10.76 -17.16 36.32
N ASP A 81 -11.68 -17.51 37.21
CA ASP A 81 -12.62 -16.55 37.83
C ASP A 81 -11.88 -15.42 38.58
N ILE A 82 -10.81 -15.75 39.31
CA ILE A 82 -9.98 -14.76 40.03
C ILE A 82 -9.24 -13.85 39.04
N LEU A 83 -8.65 -14.43 38.00
CA LEU A 83 -7.89 -13.69 37.00
C LEU A 83 -8.81 -12.79 36.17
N LEU A 84 -9.99 -13.25 35.77
CA LEU A 84 -10.99 -12.43 35.09
C LEU A 84 -11.45 -11.24 35.94
N LYS A 85 -11.63 -11.43 37.26
CA LYS A 85 -11.93 -10.32 38.18
C LYS A 85 -10.77 -9.32 38.28
N LYS A 86 -9.53 -9.81 38.29
CA LYS A 86 -8.34 -8.94 38.24
C LYS A 86 -8.30 -8.16 36.92
N THR A 87 -8.56 -8.81 35.80
CA THR A 87 -8.66 -8.17 34.48
C THR A 87 -9.74 -7.09 34.45
N ALA A 88 -10.94 -7.34 34.98
CA ALA A 88 -12.00 -6.34 35.11
C ALA A 88 -11.55 -5.12 35.96
N SER A 89 -10.86 -5.36 37.08
CA SER A 89 -10.33 -4.26 37.90
C SER A 89 -9.25 -3.44 37.16
N ILE A 90 -8.42 -4.08 36.33
CA ILE A 90 -7.43 -3.38 35.50
C ILE A 90 -8.12 -2.53 34.43
N ILE A 91 -9.15 -3.08 33.77
CA ILE A 91 -9.94 -2.35 32.77
C ILE A 91 -10.55 -1.10 33.42
N GLU A 92 -11.24 -1.23 34.56
CA GLU A 92 -11.85 -0.07 35.23
C GLU A 92 -10.85 0.98 35.71
N LYS A 93 -9.65 0.57 36.14
CA LYS A 93 -8.61 1.51 36.55
C LYS A 93 -8.02 2.28 35.38
N ARG A 94 -7.85 1.63 34.22
CA ARG A 94 -7.23 2.23 33.03
C ARG A 94 -8.23 3.02 32.18
N ALA A 95 -9.44 2.49 32.02
CA ALA A 95 -10.49 3.08 31.22
C ALA A 95 -11.86 2.77 31.85
N SER A 96 -12.20 3.56 32.86
CA SER A 96 -13.47 3.43 33.58
C SER A 96 -14.66 3.68 32.67
N GLY A 97 -15.75 2.98 32.94
CA GLY A 97 -17.04 3.25 32.29
C GLY A 97 -17.17 2.71 30.87
N LEU A 98 -16.22 1.93 30.34
CA LEU A 98 -16.36 1.25 29.03
C LEU A 98 -17.30 0.05 29.04
N ILE A 99 -17.39 -0.63 30.19
CA ILE A 99 -18.07 -1.92 30.33
C ILE A 99 -18.94 -1.92 31.58
N ASP A 100 -20.18 -2.37 31.44
CA ASP A 100 -21.04 -2.75 32.55
C ASP A 100 -20.92 -4.26 32.79
N TYR A 101 -20.08 -4.64 33.78
CA TYR A 101 -19.81 -6.04 34.12
C TYR A 101 -21.03 -6.78 34.65
N HIS A 102 -21.95 -6.08 35.31
CA HIS A 102 -23.13 -6.71 35.90
C HIS A 102 -24.10 -7.15 34.80
N ASN A 103 -24.31 -6.28 33.81
CA ASN A 103 -25.27 -6.52 32.73
C ASN A 103 -24.62 -7.13 31.48
N SER A 104 -23.30 -7.33 31.47
CA SER A 104 -22.53 -7.82 30.31
C SER A 104 -22.72 -6.95 29.06
N LEU A 105 -22.67 -5.63 29.26
CA LEU A 105 -22.89 -4.63 28.22
C LEU A 105 -21.65 -3.77 27.99
N TYR A 106 -21.42 -3.39 26.74
CA TYR A 106 -20.59 -2.23 26.42
C TYR A 106 -21.41 -0.96 26.60
N SER A 107 -20.76 0.09 27.09
CA SER A 107 -21.38 1.37 27.40
C SER A 107 -21.39 2.34 26.22
N GLU A 108 -22.00 3.51 26.44
CA GLU A 108 -21.95 4.65 25.54
C GLU A 108 -20.51 5.19 25.36
N GLN A 109 -19.67 5.08 26.37
CA GLN A 109 -18.28 5.51 26.26
C GLN A 109 -17.51 4.63 25.27
N MET A 110 -17.74 3.32 25.26
CA MET A 110 -17.17 2.43 24.24
C MET A 110 -17.66 2.80 22.83
N TYR A 111 -18.95 3.12 22.68
CA TYR A 111 -19.49 3.61 21.41
C TYR A 111 -18.78 4.88 20.92
N ASN A 112 -18.56 5.84 21.82
CA ASN A 112 -17.89 7.10 21.49
C ASN A 112 -16.42 6.89 21.09
N GLU A 113 -15.68 6.03 21.79
CA GLU A 113 -14.28 5.72 21.46
C GLU A 113 -14.17 5.00 20.10
N LEU A 114 -15.08 4.06 19.79
CA LEU A 114 -15.12 3.41 18.48
C LEU A 114 -15.52 4.36 17.36
N THR A 115 -16.42 5.31 17.64
CA THR A 115 -16.80 6.36 16.68
C THR A 115 -15.62 7.28 16.38
N LEU A 116 -14.87 7.67 17.41
CA LEU A 116 -13.67 8.49 17.26
C LEU A 116 -12.59 7.76 16.44
N LEU A 117 -12.35 6.47 16.75
CA LEU A 117 -11.43 5.64 15.98
C LEU A 117 -11.85 5.52 14.50
N LYS A 118 -13.14 5.35 14.23
CA LYS A 118 -13.69 5.35 12.86
C LYS A 118 -13.33 6.64 12.13
N GLU A 119 -13.54 7.81 12.73
CA GLU A 119 -13.26 9.09 12.05
C GLU A 119 -11.76 9.27 11.75
N HIS A 120 -10.87 8.87 12.67
CA HIS A 120 -9.43 8.90 12.42
C HIS A 120 -9.00 7.96 11.29
N THR A 121 -9.58 6.76 11.22
CA THR A 121 -9.21 5.76 10.21
C THR A 121 -9.83 6.08 8.84
N ARG A 122 -11.02 6.70 8.78
CA ARG A 122 -11.71 7.09 7.55
C ARG A 122 -10.91 8.07 6.70
N PHE A 123 -10.12 8.94 7.33
CA PHE A 123 -9.27 9.92 6.65
C PHE A 123 -8.40 9.30 5.54
N PHE A 124 -7.84 8.11 5.79
CA PHE A 124 -6.94 7.44 4.85
C PHE A 124 -7.65 6.66 3.73
N GLN A 125 -8.96 6.46 3.83
CA GLN A 125 -9.68 5.45 3.05
C GLN A 125 -9.56 5.67 1.54
N GLU A 126 -9.81 6.89 1.05
CA GLU A 126 -9.79 7.17 -0.39
C GLU A 126 -8.36 7.14 -0.96
N ALA A 127 -7.38 7.69 -0.24
CA ALA A 127 -5.99 7.67 -0.67
C ALA A 127 -5.46 6.24 -0.78
N LEU A 128 -5.70 5.41 0.25
CA LEU A 128 -5.29 4.00 0.26
C LEU A 128 -6.04 3.16 -0.77
N ARG A 129 -7.34 3.44 -1.00
CA ARG A 129 -8.10 2.77 -2.06
C ARG A 129 -7.55 3.09 -3.45
N SER A 130 -7.18 4.35 -3.70
CA SER A 130 -6.55 4.74 -4.97
C SER A 130 -5.22 4.01 -5.19
N ALA A 131 -4.38 3.97 -4.15
CA ALA A 131 -3.06 3.35 -4.18
C ALA A 131 -3.11 1.81 -4.28
N LEU A 132 -3.81 1.15 -3.36
CA LEU A 132 -3.71 -0.31 -3.16
C LEU A 132 -4.74 -1.13 -3.92
N VAL A 133 -5.83 -0.51 -4.40
CA VAL A 133 -6.89 -1.20 -5.15
C VAL A 133 -6.86 -0.81 -6.62
N LYS A 134 -6.94 0.48 -6.93
CA LYS A 134 -7.07 0.94 -8.33
C LYS A 134 -5.78 0.74 -9.11
N ASN A 135 -4.63 1.16 -8.55
CA ASN A 135 -3.36 1.20 -9.27
C ASN A 135 -2.21 0.53 -8.50
N LYS A 136 -2.46 -0.62 -7.87
CA LYS A 136 -1.53 -1.35 -6.97
C LYS A 136 -0.10 -1.44 -7.51
N HIS A 137 0.07 -1.86 -8.77
CA HIS A 137 1.38 -2.06 -9.39
C HIS A 137 2.17 -0.74 -9.53
N ALA A 138 1.52 0.29 -10.08
CA ALA A 138 2.13 1.60 -10.25
C ALA A 138 2.44 2.27 -8.90
N PHE A 139 1.58 2.06 -7.90
CA PHE A 139 1.82 2.57 -6.55
C PHE A 139 3.05 1.93 -5.90
N PHE A 140 3.19 0.60 -5.93
CA PHE A 140 4.37 -0.06 -5.35
C PHE A 140 5.66 0.29 -6.10
N ALA A 141 5.60 0.46 -7.43
CA ALA A 141 6.72 0.98 -8.19
C ALA A 141 7.12 2.40 -7.75
N PHE A 142 6.13 3.26 -7.54
CA PHE A 142 6.35 4.63 -7.08
C PHE A 142 6.88 4.70 -5.64
N LEU A 143 6.28 3.95 -4.71
CA LEU A 143 6.72 3.86 -3.31
C LEU A 143 8.16 3.36 -3.22
N ALA A 144 8.46 2.25 -3.88
CA ALA A 144 9.82 1.70 -3.92
C ALA A 144 10.80 2.65 -4.62
N GLY A 145 10.33 3.42 -5.62
CA GLY A 145 11.12 4.41 -6.34
C GLY A 145 11.69 5.53 -5.48
N LEU A 146 10.99 5.91 -4.41
CA LEU A 146 11.47 6.92 -3.45
C LEU A 146 12.62 6.38 -2.58
N GLU A 147 12.54 5.12 -2.15
CA GLU A 147 13.59 4.48 -1.34
C GLU A 147 14.75 3.93 -2.19
N LEU A 148 14.48 3.63 -3.46
CA LEU A 148 15.39 2.97 -4.39
C LEU A 148 15.68 3.87 -5.60
N GLU A 149 15.95 5.16 -5.37
CA GLU A 149 16.12 6.14 -6.45
C GLU A 149 17.19 5.72 -7.48
N LEU A 150 18.35 5.23 -7.02
CA LEU A 150 19.41 4.76 -7.89
C LEU A 150 18.99 3.52 -8.71
N VAL A 151 18.24 2.60 -8.11
CA VAL A 151 17.73 1.40 -8.78
C VAL A 151 16.74 1.81 -9.86
N GLN A 152 15.83 2.74 -9.55
CA GLN A 152 14.89 3.29 -10.52
C GLN A 152 15.63 3.98 -11.68
N PHE A 153 16.65 4.78 -11.38
CA PHE A 153 17.47 5.43 -12.40
C PHE A 153 18.15 4.39 -13.31
N LYS A 154 18.76 3.34 -12.76
CA LYS A 154 19.35 2.26 -13.55
C LYS A 154 18.28 1.55 -14.40
N LEU A 155 17.13 1.22 -13.83
CA LEU A 155 16.05 0.55 -14.57
C LEU A 155 15.53 1.40 -15.73
N ILE A 156 15.41 2.72 -15.57
CA ILE A 156 14.96 3.61 -16.65
C ILE A 156 16.00 3.71 -17.76
N ASN A 157 17.27 3.90 -17.42
CA ASN A 157 18.30 4.25 -18.39
C ASN A 157 19.01 3.03 -19.00
N GLU A 158 19.32 2.01 -18.19
CA GLU A 158 20.05 0.82 -18.64
C GLU A 158 19.16 -0.19 -19.36
N THR A 159 17.83 -0.10 -19.20
CA THR A 159 16.88 -0.94 -19.93
C THR A 159 16.22 -0.21 -21.12
N ASP A 160 16.73 0.95 -21.52
CA ASP A 160 16.21 1.65 -22.70
C ASP A 160 16.60 0.91 -24.00
N PRO A 161 15.62 0.48 -24.82
CA PRO A 161 15.90 -0.39 -25.95
C PRO A 161 16.64 0.31 -27.09
N PHE A 162 16.47 1.62 -27.25
CA PHE A 162 17.16 2.41 -28.27
C PHE A 162 18.64 2.55 -27.91
N SER A 163 18.91 2.90 -26.65
CA SER A 163 20.27 3.02 -26.12
C SER A 163 21.04 1.70 -26.25
N LEU A 164 20.39 0.57 -25.95
CA LEU A 164 21.00 -0.77 -26.11
C LEU A 164 21.28 -1.12 -27.57
N TRP A 165 20.36 -0.79 -28.48
CA TRP A 165 20.56 -1.02 -29.92
C TRP A 165 21.71 -0.18 -30.48
N ASP A 166 21.81 1.08 -30.08
CA ASP A 166 22.84 2.02 -30.56
C ASP A 166 24.26 1.65 -30.12
N THR A 167 24.42 0.76 -29.13
CA THR A 167 25.74 0.20 -28.78
C THR A 167 26.35 -0.63 -29.91
N GLY A 168 25.55 -1.10 -30.87
CA GLY A 168 25.99 -1.95 -31.98
C GLY A 168 26.35 -3.38 -31.58
N THR A 169 26.16 -3.76 -30.31
CA THR A 169 26.49 -5.11 -29.80
C THR A 169 25.40 -6.14 -30.11
N ILE A 170 24.17 -5.69 -30.35
CA ILE A 170 23.01 -6.54 -30.62
C ILE A 170 22.62 -6.40 -32.09
N GLU A 171 22.78 -7.47 -32.86
CA GLU A 171 22.46 -7.47 -34.30
C GLU A 171 20.97 -7.74 -34.59
N ASN A 172 20.29 -8.43 -33.68
CA ASN A 172 18.89 -8.84 -33.87
C ASN A 172 17.94 -8.03 -32.96
N PRO A 173 16.98 -7.26 -33.51
CA PRO A 173 16.00 -6.52 -32.73
C PRO A 173 15.18 -7.39 -31.76
N THR A 174 15.01 -8.69 -32.04
CA THR A 174 14.31 -9.58 -31.09
C THR A 174 15.15 -9.96 -29.88
N ALA A 175 16.48 -9.87 -29.97
CA ALA A 175 17.39 -10.15 -28.86
C ALA A 175 17.46 -8.99 -27.85
N VAL A 176 17.13 -7.76 -28.26
CA VAL A 176 17.11 -6.57 -27.38
C VAL A 176 16.23 -6.80 -26.15
N LYS A 177 15.03 -7.40 -26.32
CA LYS A 177 14.12 -7.72 -25.21
C LYS A 177 14.78 -8.62 -24.16
N HIS A 178 15.55 -9.61 -24.61
CA HIS A 178 16.21 -10.56 -23.73
C HIS A 178 17.28 -9.84 -22.90
N GLU A 179 18.09 -8.99 -23.53
CA GLU A 179 19.13 -8.25 -22.83
C GLU A 179 18.54 -7.24 -21.82
N MET A 180 17.48 -6.50 -22.19
CA MET A 180 16.77 -5.61 -21.25
C MET A 180 16.29 -6.35 -20.00
N ARG A 181 15.71 -7.56 -20.17
CA ARG A 181 15.22 -8.36 -19.05
C ARG A 181 16.34 -8.91 -18.18
N LYS A 182 17.47 -9.26 -18.80
CA LYS A 182 18.69 -9.70 -18.10
C LYS A 182 19.27 -8.56 -17.25
N ILE A 183 19.47 -7.39 -17.84
CA ILE A 183 19.93 -6.18 -17.12
C ILE A 183 18.99 -5.87 -15.95
N ALA A 184 17.67 -5.88 -16.17
CA ALA A 184 16.71 -5.66 -15.09
C ALA A 184 16.82 -6.70 -13.97
N ALA A 185 16.99 -7.98 -14.31
CA ALA A 185 17.17 -9.05 -13.34
C ALA A 185 18.46 -8.86 -12.51
N ASP A 186 19.55 -8.44 -13.15
CA ASP A 186 20.83 -8.15 -12.48
C ASP A 186 20.67 -6.96 -11.52
N ILE A 187 20.03 -5.87 -11.97
CA ILE A 187 19.71 -4.71 -11.12
C ILE A 187 18.89 -5.13 -9.89
N PHE A 188 17.86 -5.99 -10.05
CA PHE A 188 17.06 -6.46 -8.91
C PHE A 188 17.84 -7.30 -7.89
N GLN A 189 18.87 -8.02 -8.35
CA GLN A 189 19.75 -8.81 -7.48
C GLN A 189 20.71 -7.92 -6.68
N GLU A 190 21.16 -6.82 -7.26
CA GLU A 190 22.06 -5.85 -6.61
C GLU A 190 21.39 -5.04 -5.49
N ILE A 191 20.04 -5.00 -5.44
CA ILE A 191 19.33 -4.21 -4.41
C ILE A 191 19.65 -4.76 -3.01
N PRO A 192 20.21 -3.92 -2.11
CA PRO A 192 20.54 -4.31 -0.73
C PRO A 192 19.34 -4.83 0.06
N LYS A 193 19.59 -5.74 1.00
CA LYS A 193 18.53 -6.34 1.83
C LYS A 193 17.89 -5.31 2.75
N GLU A 194 18.67 -4.35 3.22
CA GLU A 194 18.27 -3.28 4.11
C GLU A 194 17.25 -2.38 3.41
N ASN A 195 17.52 -1.93 2.18
CA ASN A 195 16.57 -1.12 1.42
C ASN A 195 15.29 -1.90 1.09
N LYS A 196 15.40 -3.19 0.73
CA LYS A 196 14.22 -4.07 0.56
C LYS A 196 13.39 -4.15 1.85
N HIS A 197 14.04 -4.20 3.00
CA HIS A 197 13.38 -4.26 4.29
C HIS A 197 12.64 -2.95 4.62
N MET A 198 13.22 -1.79 4.31
CA MET A 198 12.56 -0.49 4.50
C MET A 198 11.26 -0.39 3.68
N VAL A 199 11.32 -0.69 2.39
CA VAL A 199 10.13 -0.68 1.52
C VAL A 199 9.09 -1.70 1.99
N TYR A 200 9.54 -2.87 2.48
CA TYR A 200 8.66 -3.88 3.05
C TYR A 200 7.89 -3.36 4.28
N LEU A 201 8.55 -2.66 5.21
CA LEU A 201 7.90 -2.11 6.40
C LEU A 201 6.84 -1.06 6.03
N ASP A 202 7.12 -0.23 5.03
CA ASP A 202 6.16 0.75 4.52
C ASP A 202 4.98 0.08 3.78
N ALA A 203 5.26 -0.94 2.96
CA ALA A 203 4.22 -1.74 2.32
C ALA A 203 3.30 -2.42 3.35
N GLN A 204 3.89 -3.00 4.40
CA GLN A 204 3.17 -3.68 5.46
C GLN A 204 2.30 -2.71 6.27
N SER A 205 2.86 -1.59 6.71
CA SER A 205 2.15 -0.60 7.52
C SER A 205 1.01 0.07 6.75
N LEU A 206 1.21 0.40 5.47
CA LEU A 206 0.15 0.91 4.59
C LEU A 206 -0.96 -0.13 4.35
N SER A 207 -0.60 -1.41 4.19
CA SER A 207 -1.58 -2.50 4.08
C SER A 207 -2.40 -2.66 5.36
N ALA A 208 -1.76 -2.60 6.53
CA ALA A 208 -2.43 -2.66 7.82
C ALA A 208 -3.38 -1.46 8.01
N LEU A 209 -2.92 -0.25 7.67
CA LEU A 209 -3.73 0.96 7.72
C LEU A 209 -4.93 0.86 6.78
N PHE A 210 -4.76 0.31 5.57
CA PHE A 210 -5.86 0.11 4.62
C PHE A 210 -6.92 -0.84 5.15
N HIS A 211 -6.51 -1.95 5.78
CA HIS A 211 -7.47 -2.87 6.38
C HIS A 211 -8.15 -2.26 7.61
N LEU A 212 -7.45 -1.44 8.40
CA LEU A 212 -8.06 -0.70 9.50
C LEU A 212 -9.07 0.34 9.01
N SER A 213 -8.72 1.13 8.00
CA SER A 213 -9.60 2.14 7.38
C SER A 213 -10.85 1.55 6.71
N ASN A 214 -10.80 0.28 6.31
CA ASN A 214 -11.95 -0.44 5.74
C ASN A 214 -12.58 -1.43 6.73
N HIS A 215 -12.18 -1.38 8.00
CA HIS A 215 -12.82 -2.19 9.04
C HIS A 215 -14.31 -1.81 9.14
N PRO A 216 -15.24 -2.77 9.35
CA PRO A 216 -16.68 -2.52 9.35
C PRO A 216 -17.18 -1.81 10.63
N PHE A 217 -16.68 -0.61 10.88
CA PHE A 217 -17.07 0.23 12.01
C PHE A 217 -18.57 0.55 11.99
N ASP A 218 -19.16 0.79 10.82
CA ASP A 218 -20.60 1.05 10.72
C ASP A 218 -21.42 -0.13 11.25
N THR A 219 -21.09 -1.36 10.81
CA THR A 219 -21.75 -2.57 11.32
C THR A 219 -21.54 -2.73 12.83
N MET A 220 -20.32 -2.46 13.31
CA MET A 220 -19.99 -2.50 14.74
C MET A 220 -20.83 -1.50 15.55
N LEU A 221 -20.95 -0.26 15.07
CA LEU A 221 -21.68 0.81 15.74
C LEU A 221 -23.19 0.57 15.72
N THR A 222 -23.74 -0.04 14.65
CA THR A 222 -25.18 -0.40 14.59
C THR A 222 -25.60 -1.43 15.63
N ALA A 223 -24.66 -2.18 16.22
CA ALA A 223 -24.95 -3.10 17.32
C ALA A 223 -25.38 -2.37 18.60
N PHE A 224 -25.01 -1.09 18.76
CA PHE A 224 -25.38 -0.27 19.91
C PHE A 224 -26.81 0.24 19.79
N LYS A 225 -27.71 -0.31 20.62
CA LYS A 225 -29.09 0.16 20.78
C LYS A 225 -29.13 1.14 21.96
N SER A 226 -29.54 2.38 21.71
CA SER A 226 -29.50 3.45 22.72
C SER A 226 -28.10 3.58 23.38
N ALA A 227 -27.06 3.53 22.54
CA ALA A 227 -25.66 3.60 22.92
C ALA A 227 -25.15 2.47 23.86
N LYS A 228 -25.83 1.32 23.92
CA LYS A 228 -25.35 0.12 24.63
C LYS A 228 -25.47 -1.12 23.75
N CYS A 229 -24.55 -2.08 23.87
CA CYS A 229 -24.67 -3.37 23.19
C CYS A 229 -24.19 -4.51 24.09
N THR A 230 -24.62 -5.74 23.79
CA THR A 230 -24.16 -6.92 24.54
C THR A 230 -22.75 -7.32 24.11
N PHE A 231 -22.00 -7.99 24.98
CA PHE A 231 -20.68 -8.51 24.63
C PHE A 231 -20.68 -9.34 23.35
N ARG A 232 -21.67 -10.24 23.24
CA ARG A 232 -21.84 -11.15 22.11
C ARG A 232 -21.98 -10.43 20.76
N ASP A 233 -22.62 -9.27 20.73
CA ASP A 233 -22.87 -8.55 19.47
C ASP A 233 -21.59 -7.92 18.90
N LEU A 234 -20.64 -7.54 19.77
CA LEU A 234 -19.42 -6.82 19.40
C LEU A 234 -18.19 -7.74 19.28
N ASP A 235 -18.16 -8.86 20.01
CA ASP A 235 -17.00 -9.77 20.12
C ASP A 235 -16.47 -10.29 18.79
N LYS A 236 -17.34 -10.43 17.79
CA LYS A 236 -16.97 -10.86 16.42
C LYS A 236 -16.17 -9.80 15.65
N HIS A 237 -16.28 -8.54 16.05
CA HIS A 237 -15.61 -7.41 15.41
C HIS A 237 -14.37 -6.94 16.18
N LEU A 238 -14.38 -7.06 17.52
CA LEU A 238 -13.25 -6.60 18.35
C LEU A 238 -11.96 -7.39 18.15
N THR A 239 -12.03 -8.72 17.94
CA THR A 239 -10.83 -9.53 17.68
C THR A 239 -10.12 -9.12 16.39
N PRO A 240 -10.81 -9.07 15.22
CA PRO A 240 -10.20 -8.53 14.00
C PRO A 240 -9.66 -7.10 14.17
N LEU A 241 -10.34 -6.25 14.94
CA LEU A 241 -9.85 -4.89 15.22
C LEU A 241 -8.53 -4.92 16.01
N ALA A 242 -8.44 -5.76 17.04
CA ALA A 242 -7.22 -5.90 17.84
C ALA A 242 -6.04 -6.43 17.01
N ASP A 243 -6.28 -7.38 16.10
CA ASP A 243 -5.26 -7.90 15.19
C ASP A 243 -4.74 -6.79 14.25
N LEU A 244 -5.64 -5.97 13.70
CA LEU A 244 -5.30 -4.86 12.82
C LEU A 244 -4.54 -3.76 13.55
N LEU A 245 -4.96 -3.44 14.78
CA LEU A 245 -4.24 -2.48 15.63
C LEU A 245 -2.85 -3.02 15.94
N LYS A 246 -2.69 -4.31 16.30
CA LYS A 246 -1.36 -4.91 16.53
C LYS A 246 -0.49 -4.91 15.28
N ALA A 247 -1.06 -5.04 14.08
CA ALA A 247 -0.32 -4.96 12.82
C ALA A 247 0.24 -3.55 12.54
N LEU A 248 -0.35 -2.51 13.13
CA LEU A 248 0.14 -1.11 13.10
C LEU A 248 1.15 -0.80 14.22
N GLU A 249 1.90 -1.81 14.67
CA GLU A 249 3.04 -1.64 15.59
C GLU A 249 4.07 -0.65 15.03
N PHE A 250 4.22 -0.63 13.70
CA PHE A 250 4.99 0.37 12.97
C PHE A 250 4.06 1.25 12.13
N THR A 251 4.25 2.57 12.24
CA THR A 251 3.55 3.51 11.35
C THR A 251 4.20 3.56 9.99
N PRO A 252 3.43 3.89 8.94
CA PRO A 252 4.02 4.27 7.67
C PRO A 252 5.04 5.39 7.87
N SER A 253 6.19 5.29 7.20
CA SER A 253 7.20 6.35 7.19
C SER A 253 6.61 7.66 6.63
N ALA A 254 7.25 8.79 6.93
CA ALA A 254 6.86 10.06 6.34
C ALA A 254 6.91 10.00 4.80
N ASP A 255 7.88 9.27 4.24
CA ASP A 255 8.01 9.07 2.80
C ASP A 255 6.91 8.18 2.23
N ALA A 256 6.47 7.15 2.95
CA ALA A 256 5.34 6.34 2.55
C ALA A 256 4.03 7.14 2.53
N LEU A 257 3.79 8.00 3.52
CA LEU A 257 2.63 8.90 3.53
C LEU A 257 2.72 9.96 2.42
N LYS A 258 3.91 10.50 2.18
CA LYS A 258 4.17 11.42 1.06
C LYS A 258 3.87 10.74 -0.28
N ALA A 259 4.35 9.50 -0.46
CA ALA A 259 4.09 8.69 -1.64
C ALA A 259 2.59 8.47 -1.83
N LEU A 260 1.89 8.08 -0.76
CA LEU A 260 0.45 7.85 -0.75
C LEU A 260 -0.33 9.08 -1.22
N PHE A 261 -0.05 10.26 -0.66
CA PHE A 261 -0.79 11.47 -0.99
C PHE A 261 -0.42 12.04 -2.36
N LEU A 262 0.87 12.02 -2.73
CA LEU A 262 1.28 12.38 -4.09
C LEU A 262 0.59 11.50 -5.14
N PHE A 263 0.55 10.19 -4.89
CA PHE A 263 -0.11 9.25 -5.76
C PHE A 263 -1.63 9.49 -5.82
N HIS A 264 -2.27 9.79 -4.69
CA HIS A 264 -3.68 10.18 -4.63
C HIS A 264 -3.98 11.44 -5.46
N TYR A 265 -3.07 12.42 -5.45
CA TYR A 265 -3.22 13.66 -6.21
C TYR A 265 -2.81 13.56 -7.68
N ASN A 266 -2.30 12.43 -8.16
CA ASN A 266 -1.77 12.28 -9.53
C ASN A 266 -2.70 12.83 -10.62
N GLU A 267 -4.01 12.56 -10.56
CA GLU A 267 -4.96 13.02 -11.58
C GLU A 267 -5.11 14.55 -11.61
N ARG A 268 -4.87 15.21 -10.47
CA ARG A 268 -4.95 16.67 -10.32
C ARG A 268 -3.63 17.37 -10.62
N LEU A 269 -2.53 16.63 -10.82
CA LEU A 269 -1.24 17.20 -11.22
C LEU A 269 -1.27 17.77 -12.65
N ALA A 270 -2.26 17.41 -13.45
CA ALA A 270 -2.48 18.00 -14.77
C ALA A 270 -3.08 19.42 -14.71
N ASP A 271 -3.68 19.82 -13.58
CA ASP A 271 -4.18 21.18 -13.38
C ASP A 271 -3.03 22.10 -12.94
N GLU A 272 -2.66 23.07 -13.78
CA GLU A 272 -1.59 24.04 -13.45
C GLU A 272 -1.90 24.88 -12.20
N ASP A 273 -3.18 25.14 -11.94
CA ASP A 273 -3.66 25.91 -10.78
C ASP A 273 -3.82 25.07 -9.50
N PHE A 274 -3.56 23.76 -9.53
CA PHE A 274 -3.74 22.92 -8.34
C PHE A 274 -2.65 23.21 -7.31
N PRO A 275 -2.98 23.70 -6.09
CA PRO A 275 -1.97 24.06 -5.09
C PRO A 275 -1.47 22.79 -4.38
N LEU A 276 -0.63 22.00 -5.05
CA LEU A 276 -0.17 20.69 -4.56
C LEU A 276 0.54 20.82 -3.21
N GLU A 277 1.47 21.75 -3.06
CA GLU A 277 2.24 21.93 -1.82
C GLU A 277 1.31 22.13 -0.62
N LYS A 278 0.36 23.05 -0.74
CA LYS A 278 -0.63 23.33 0.30
C LYS A 278 -1.49 22.11 0.63
N ASN A 279 -1.93 21.38 -0.40
CA ASN A 279 -2.74 20.17 -0.21
C ASN A 279 -1.94 19.03 0.43
N LEU A 280 -0.69 18.84 0.00
CA LEU A 280 0.19 17.81 0.53
C LEU A 280 0.54 18.10 2.00
N TYR A 281 0.91 19.35 2.33
CA TYR A 281 1.17 19.76 3.71
C TYR A 281 -0.06 19.55 4.60
N ARG A 282 -1.24 19.93 4.10
CA ARG A 282 -2.51 19.69 4.81
C ARG A 282 -2.74 18.20 5.04
N SER A 283 -2.64 17.36 4.01
CA SER A 283 -2.87 15.91 4.13
C SER A 283 -1.88 15.23 5.05
N LEU A 284 -0.60 15.64 5.00
CA LEU A 284 0.39 15.14 5.93
C LEU A 284 0.03 15.57 7.37
N SER A 285 -0.27 16.84 7.62
CA SER A 285 -0.67 17.33 8.95
C SER A 285 -1.91 16.60 9.50
N GLU A 286 -2.95 16.45 8.68
CA GLU A 286 -4.16 15.69 9.02
C GLU A 286 -3.86 14.21 9.26
N SER A 287 -2.93 13.61 8.51
CA SER A 287 -2.46 12.23 8.74
C SER A 287 -1.79 12.06 10.09
N LYS A 288 -1.01 13.05 10.55
CA LYS A 288 -0.38 13.02 11.88
C LYS A 288 -1.42 13.07 12.99
N ILE A 289 -2.44 13.92 12.83
CA ILE A 289 -3.57 13.99 13.77
C ILE A 289 -4.33 12.66 13.80
N ALA A 290 -4.60 12.08 12.63
CA ALA A 290 -5.32 10.82 12.50
C ALA A 290 -4.54 9.64 13.11
N LEU A 291 -3.24 9.50 12.78
CA LEU A 291 -2.37 8.48 13.37
C LEU A 291 -2.28 8.66 14.88
N LYS A 292 -2.06 9.89 15.37
CA LYS A 292 -2.07 10.17 16.82
C LYS A 292 -3.38 9.75 17.48
N GLY A 293 -4.52 10.01 16.83
CA GLY A 293 -5.83 9.56 17.31
C GLY A 293 -5.94 8.04 17.43
N ILE A 294 -5.42 7.29 16.46
CA ILE A 294 -5.32 5.82 16.51
C ILE A 294 -4.41 5.37 17.66
N GLY A 295 -3.25 6.02 17.84
CA GLY A 295 -2.33 5.73 18.94
C GLY A 295 -2.95 5.99 20.32
N SER A 296 -3.60 7.16 20.49
CA SER A 296 -4.30 7.50 21.72
C SER A 296 -5.44 6.53 22.05
N PHE A 297 -6.11 5.95 21.04
CA PHE A 297 -7.05 4.86 21.27
C PHE A 297 -6.36 3.63 21.86
N ASN A 298 -5.23 3.19 21.30
CA ASN A 298 -4.47 2.03 21.80
C ASN A 298 -3.92 2.24 23.22
N GLU A 299 -3.50 3.47 23.54
CA GLU A 299 -2.98 3.82 24.86
C GLU A 299 -4.09 3.84 25.92
N ARG A 300 -5.26 4.39 25.59
CA ARG A 300 -6.35 4.54 26.56
C ARG A 300 -7.15 3.25 26.72
N ILE A 301 -7.45 2.56 25.62
CA ILE A 301 -8.39 1.45 25.61
C ILE A 301 -7.65 0.12 25.72
N PRO A 302 -7.78 -0.62 26.85
CA PRO A 302 -7.13 -1.93 27.01
C PRO A 302 -7.89 -3.02 26.23
N LEU A 303 -7.94 -2.90 24.90
CA LEU A 303 -8.76 -3.73 24.02
C LEU A 303 -8.48 -5.23 24.18
N VAL A 304 -7.22 -5.62 24.34
CA VAL A 304 -6.84 -7.03 24.57
C VAL A 304 -7.42 -7.55 25.89
N SER A 305 -7.30 -6.77 26.98
CA SER A 305 -7.87 -7.14 28.28
C SER A 305 -9.40 -7.23 28.22
N ILE A 306 -10.03 -6.31 27.49
CA ILE A 306 -11.48 -6.31 27.24
C ILE A 306 -11.89 -7.61 26.54
N ILE A 307 -11.21 -7.99 25.45
CA ILE A 307 -11.52 -9.23 24.71
C ILE A 307 -11.29 -10.47 25.57
N ARG A 308 -10.19 -10.52 26.34
CA ARG A 308 -9.92 -11.62 27.28
C ARG A 308 -11.05 -11.77 28.28
N TYR A 309 -11.56 -10.65 28.81
CA TYR A 309 -12.64 -10.64 29.77
C TYR A 309 -13.97 -11.07 29.13
N THR A 310 -14.39 -10.45 28.02
CA THR A 310 -15.71 -10.72 27.42
C THR A 310 -15.81 -12.12 26.83
N LYS A 311 -14.71 -12.67 26.30
CA LYS A 311 -14.65 -14.04 25.79
C LYS A 311 -14.35 -15.10 26.85
N GLY A 312 -13.99 -14.69 28.07
CA GLY A 312 -13.50 -15.61 29.11
C GLY A 312 -12.21 -16.35 28.72
N ASN A 313 -11.45 -15.84 27.74
CA ASN A 313 -10.22 -16.47 27.25
C ASN A 313 -9.01 -15.62 27.64
N LEU A 314 -8.38 -15.95 28.76
CA LEU A 314 -7.21 -15.25 29.29
C LEU A 314 -5.93 -15.43 28.45
N GLU A 315 -5.88 -16.46 27.61
CA GLU A 315 -4.75 -16.78 26.75
C GLU A 315 -4.79 -16.03 25.41
N TYR A 316 -5.92 -15.37 25.10
CA TYR A 316 -6.07 -14.62 23.87
C TYR A 316 -4.94 -13.60 23.69
N LYS A 317 -4.32 -13.63 22.51
CA LYS A 317 -3.35 -12.64 22.03
C LYS A 317 -3.71 -12.26 20.60
N PRO A 318 -3.65 -10.96 20.25
CA PRO A 318 -3.81 -10.54 18.86
C PRO A 318 -2.80 -11.24 17.96
N GLN A 319 -3.24 -11.66 16.79
CA GLN A 319 -2.36 -12.26 15.79
C GLN A 319 -1.81 -11.18 14.86
N LYS A 320 -0.52 -11.27 14.52
CA LYS A 320 0.04 -10.43 13.46
C LYS A 320 -0.65 -10.82 12.16
N ARG A 321 -1.43 -9.90 11.59
CA ARG A 321 -1.97 -10.07 10.24
C ARG A 321 -0.87 -9.78 9.22
N GLY A 322 -0.78 -10.65 8.22
CA GLY A 322 0.06 -10.45 7.05
C GLY A 322 -0.43 -9.29 6.19
N GLY A 323 0.43 -8.84 5.28
CA GLY A 323 0.16 -7.71 4.39
C GLY A 323 1.45 -7.10 3.83
N GLY A 324 1.45 -6.78 2.55
CA GLY A 324 2.62 -6.23 1.85
C GLY A 324 3.71 -7.25 1.52
N GLU A 325 3.54 -8.54 1.82
CA GLU A 325 4.54 -9.60 1.55
C GLU A 325 4.88 -9.75 0.05
N ASP A 326 3.92 -9.43 -0.82
CA ASP A 326 4.01 -9.53 -2.27
C ASP A 326 4.58 -8.27 -2.93
N TRP A 327 4.95 -7.23 -2.16
CA TRP A 327 5.35 -5.93 -2.72
C TRP A 327 6.47 -6.05 -3.75
N PHE A 328 7.49 -6.87 -3.48
CA PHE A 328 8.66 -6.99 -4.36
C PHE A 328 8.34 -7.79 -5.63
N VAL A 329 7.41 -8.73 -5.55
CA VAL A 329 6.90 -9.44 -6.72
C VAL A 329 6.17 -8.46 -7.63
N ILE A 330 5.23 -7.69 -7.05
CA ILE A 330 4.47 -6.67 -7.77
C ILE A 330 5.37 -5.60 -8.38
N TYR A 331 6.39 -5.18 -7.65
CA TYR A 331 7.40 -4.22 -8.12
C TYR A 331 8.13 -4.74 -9.36
N LYS A 332 8.64 -5.98 -9.33
CA LYS A 332 9.30 -6.60 -10.49
C LYS A 332 8.34 -6.74 -11.66
N ASP A 333 7.10 -7.18 -11.40
CA ASP A 333 6.09 -7.35 -12.43
C ASP A 333 5.78 -6.02 -13.13
N PHE A 334 5.65 -4.92 -12.38
CA PHE A 334 5.50 -3.59 -12.95
C PHE A 334 6.64 -3.25 -13.94
N TRP A 335 7.88 -3.44 -13.51
CA TRP A 335 9.04 -3.11 -14.34
C TRP A 335 9.16 -4.00 -15.57
N TYR A 336 8.86 -5.29 -15.46
CA TYR A 336 8.83 -6.17 -16.63
C TYR A 336 7.73 -5.79 -17.63
N HIS A 337 6.54 -5.39 -17.16
CA HIS A 337 5.50 -4.87 -18.05
C HIS A 337 5.93 -3.58 -18.75
N ARG A 338 6.60 -2.68 -18.02
CA ARG A 338 7.15 -1.44 -18.59
C ARG A 338 8.21 -1.73 -19.66
N ILE A 339 9.16 -2.61 -19.36
CA ILE A 339 10.21 -3.08 -20.29
C ILE A 339 9.56 -3.64 -21.56
N ASP A 340 8.56 -4.50 -21.41
CA ASP A 340 7.85 -5.08 -22.54
C ASP A 340 7.14 -4.00 -23.39
N SER A 341 6.53 -3.00 -22.76
CA SER A 341 5.92 -1.87 -23.46
C SER A 341 6.95 -1.06 -24.26
N ARG A 342 8.08 -0.70 -23.63
CA ARG A 342 9.16 0.05 -24.27
C ARG A 342 9.80 -0.72 -25.41
N TYR A 343 10.02 -2.02 -25.21
CA TYR A 343 10.48 -2.92 -26.25
C TYR A 343 9.53 -2.94 -27.45
N ASN A 344 8.22 -3.02 -27.22
CA ASN A 344 7.25 -3.03 -28.31
C ASN A 344 7.29 -1.73 -29.11
N GLU A 345 7.39 -0.56 -28.44
CA GLU A 345 7.57 0.73 -29.11
C GLU A 345 8.80 0.75 -30.00
N PHE A 346 9.94 0.31 -29.47
CA PHE A 346 11.20 0.16 -30.21
C PHE A 346 11.05 -0.79 -31.42
N TYR A 347 10.50 -1.98 -31.19
CA TYR A 347 10.37 -3.00 -32.23
C TYR A 347 9.49 -2.51 -33.37
N TRP A 348 8.37 -1.86 -33.06
CA TRP A 348 7.48 -1.26 -34.08
C TRP A 348 8.20 -0.18 -34.88
N GLN A 349 8.98 0.68 -34.23
CA GLN A 349 9.74 1.73 -34.92
C GLN A 349 10.81 1.14 -35.84
N HIS A 350 11.55 0.13 -35.38
CA HIS A 350 12.55 -0.57 -36.20
C HIS A 350 11.94 -1.32 -37.38
N MET A 351 10.85 -2.04 -37.16
CA MET A 351 10.14 -2.75 -38.24
C MET A 351 9.58 -1.76 -39.26
N TYR A 352 9.05 -0.62 -38.81
CA TYR A 352 8.56 0.43 -39.69
C TYR A 352 9.68 1.01 -40.56
N GLU A 353 10.82 1.39 -39.98
CA GLU A 353 11.96 1.93 -40.74
C GLU A 353 12.57 0.89 -41.68
N ARG A 354 12.68 -0.37 -41.24
CA ARG A 354 13.12 -1.48 -42.10
C ARG A 354 12.21 -1.65 -43.31
N LEU A 355 10.90 -1.77 -43.10
CA LEU A 355 9.93 -1.92 -44.20
C LEU A 355 9.94 -0.73 -45.14
N LYS A 356 10.09 0.48 -44.60
CA LYS A 356 10.20 1.71 -45.39
C LYS A 356 11.45 1.71 -46.27
N ASN A 357 12.59 1.27 -45.75
CA ASN A 357 13.84 1.16 -46.51
C ASN A 357 13.76 0.05 -47.57
N GLU A 358 13.29 -1.15 -47.21
CA GLU A 358 13.10 -2.27 -48.17
C GLU A 358 12.16 -1.87 -49.31
N ALA A 359 11.09 -1.14 -48.99
CA ALA A 359 10.14 -0.66 -49.98
C ALA A 359 10.74 0.45 -50.87
N ALA A 360 11.59 1.33 -50.31
CA ALA A 360 12.31 2.36 -51.06
C ALA A 360 13.34 1.73 -52.02
N ASP A 361 14.07 0.73 -51.56
CA ASP A 361 15.05 -0.04 -52.33
C ASP A 361 14.38 -0.80 -53.47
N PHE A 362 13.24 -1.46 -53.21
CA PHE A 362 12.44 -2.14 -54.25
C PHE A 362 12.01 -1.19 -55.37
N ILE A 363 11.63 0.04 -55.01
CA ILE A 363 11.22 1.07 -55.95
C ILE A 363 12.44 1.78 -56.57
N GLY A 364 13.64 1.64 -56.01
CA GLY A 364 14.86 2.29 -56.49
C GLY A 364 14.81 3.81 -56.32
N SER A 365 14.08 4.31 -55.33
CA SER A 365 13.90 5.73 -55.03
C SER A 365 14.31 6.02 -53.59
N TYR A 366 15.16 7.03 -53.37
CA TYR A 366 15.65 7.38 -52.03
C TYR A 366 14.56 7.94 -51.10
N GLN A 367 13.43 8.40 -51.64
CA GLN A 367 12.32 8.95 -50.86
C GLN A 367 10.98 8.43 -51.36
N MET A 368 10.21 7.84 -50.46
CA MET A 368 8.81 7.47 -50.70
C MET A 368 7.94 8.73 -50.88
N PRO A 369 7.09 8.81 -51.92
CA PRO A 369 6.16 9.92 -52.09
C PRO A 369 5.18 9.94 -50.93
N GLN A 370 5.08 11.10 -50.27
CA GLN A 370 4.05 11.31 -49.26
C GLN A 370 2.68 11.37 -49.95
N VAL A 371 1.81 10.41 -49.65
CA VAL A 371 0.42 10.40 -50.15
C VAL A 371 -0.43 11.45 -49.45
N PHE A 372 -0.10 11.77 -48.19
CA PHE A 372 -0.84 12.73 -47.38
C PHE A 372 0.11 13.79 -46.80
N LYS A 373 -0.18 15.08 -47.06
CA LYS A 373 0.61 16.23 -46.56
C LYS A 373 0.40 16.52 -45.06
N LYS A 374 -0.64 15.95 -44.46
CA LYS A 374 -0.94 15.89 -43.03
C LYS A 374 -1.61 14.53 -42.79
N ARG A 375 -1.46 13.91 -41.60
CA ARG A 375 -2.31 12.79 -41.19
C ARG A 375 -3.76 13.22 -41.40
N ALA A 376 -4.40 12.80 -42.49
CA ALA A 376 -5.79 13.15 -42.71
C ALA A 376 -6.57 12.32 -41.69
N LEU A 377 -7.25 13.03 -40.78
CA LEU A 377 -8.26 12.44 -39.92
C LEU A 377 -9.43 12.09 -40.82
N TRP A 378 -9.66 10.80 -41.03
CA TRP A 378 -10.95 10.34 -41.54
C TRP A 378 -11.98 10.42 -40.40
N PRO A 379 -13.29 10.54 -40.72
CA PRO A 379 -14.34 10.70 -39.71
C PRO A 379 -14.36 9.60 -38.65
N ASP A 380 -13.84 8.41 -38.97
CA ASP A 380 -13.90 7.21 -38.14
C ASP A 380 -12.53 6.83 -37.50
N GLY A 381 -11.52 7.69 -37.60
CA GLY A 381 -10.16 7.44 -37.08
C GLY A 381 -9.05 7.74 -38.08
N GLY A 382 -7.80 7.81 -37.62
CA GLY A 382 -6.64 8.09 -38.46
C GLY A 382 -6.46 7.07 -39.58
N ILE A 383 -5.89 7.48 -40.71
CA ILE A 383 -5.56 6.56 -41.81
C ILE A 383 -4.56 5.52 -41.33
N ASN A 384 -5.04 4.29 -41.17
CA ASN A 384 -4.18 3.12 -41.03
C ASN A 384 -3.56 2.81 -42.41
N TYR A 385 -2.31 2.35 -42.44
CA TYR A 385 -1.58 1.94 -43.66
C TYR A 385 -1.03 3.07 -44.58
N CYS A 386 -0.70 4.24 -44.04
CA CYS A 386 -0.04 5.32 -44.80
C CYS A 386 1.20 4.84 -45.59
N LEU A 387 2.03 3.97 -45.00
CA LEU A 387 3.23 3.43 -45.66
C LEU A 387 2.87 2.57 -46.89
N SER A 388 1.86 1.71 -46.77
CA SER A 388 1.38 0.86 -47.87
C SER A 388 0.79 1.68 -49.01
N LEU A 389 0.08 2.76 -48.70
CA LEU A 389 -0.45 3.69 -49.71
C LEU A 389 0.68 4.45 -50.42
N SER A 390 1.70 4.90 -49.68
CA SER A 390 2.89 5.52 -50.26
C SER A 390 3.65 4.57 -51.18
N PHE A 391 3.82 3.31 -50.77
CA PHE A 391 4.40 2.28 -51.61
C PHE A 391 3.59 2.04 -52.90
N LEU A 392 2.28 1.87 -52.79
CA LEU A 392 1.40 1.65 -53.95
C LEU A 392 1.46 2.82 -54.93
N LYS A 393 1.39 4.06 -54.44
CA LYS A 393 1.52 5.25 -55.29
C LYS A 393 2.85 5.25 -56.04
N ALA A 394 3.94 5.05 -55.32
CA ALA A 394 5.29 5.02 -55.88
C ALA A 394 5.47 3.91 -56.91
N LEU A 395 4.91 2.72 -56.66
CA LEU A 395 4.93 1.59 -57.57
C LEU A 395 4.13 1.89 -58.86
N LEU A 396 2.93 2.46 -58.73
CA LEU A 396 2.09 2.84 -59.86
C LEU A 396 2.78 3.93 -60.72
N GLU A 397 3.34 4.96 -60.09
CA GLU A 397 4.11 5.99 -60.80
C GLU A 397 5.27 5.37 -61.60
N LYS A 398 6.03 4.45 -61.01
CA LYS A 398 7.14 3.75 -61.68
C LYS A 398 6.69 2.84 -62.83
N ILE A 399 5.55 2.15 -62.69
CA ILE A 399 5.02 1.24 -63.73
C ILE A 399 4.43 2.03 -64.90
N PHE A 400 3.64 3.07 -64.62
CA PHE A 400 2.90 3.81 -65.65
C PHE A 400 3.69 4.97 -66.29
N GLN A 401 4.75 5.50 -65.65
CA GLN A 401 5.67 6.45 -66.31
C GLN A 401 6.59 5.77 -67.34
N LYS A 402 6.74 4.45 -67.33
CA LYS A 402 7.53 3.71 -68.34
C LYS A 402 6.77 3.44 -69.65
N GLN A 403 5.50 3.84 -69.76
CA GLN A 403 4.66 3.59 -70.94
C GLN A 403 4.36 4.86 -71.77
N GLN A 404 5.05 5.98 -71.53
CA GLN A 404 5.00 7.18 -72.38
C GLN A 404 6.31 7.40 -73.13
#